data_AF-G7W2B0-F1
#
_entry.id   AF-G7W2B0-F1
#
_cell.length_a   1.000
_cell.length_b   1.000
_cell.length_c   1.000
_cell.angle_alpha   90.00
_cell.angle_beta   90.00
_cell.angle_gamma   90.00
#
_symmetry.space_group_name_H-M   'P 1'
#
loop_
_entity.id
_entity.type
_entity.pdbx_description
1 polymer ?
#
loop_
_entity_poly.entity_id
_entity_poly.type
_entity_poly.pdbx_seq_one_letter_code
_entity_poly.pdbx_strand_id
1 'polypeptide(L)' 'MYKTGKLIDGKLFLKTWDDKWISLRLLILLVKRTCE' A
#
# COMPACT_ATOMS: atom_id res chain seq x y z
N MET A 1 -2.90 9.65 1.20
CA MET A 1 -3.76 9.22 2.33
C MET A 1 -4.51 7.94 1.96
N TYR A 2 -4.74 7.04 2.92
CA TYR A 2 -5.44 5.76 2.73
C TYR A 2 -6.76 5.79 3.51
N LYS A 3 -7.82 5.21 2.94
CA LYS A 3 -9.17 5.14 3.53
C LYS A 3 -9.28 4.02 4.55
N THR A 4 -8.78 2.84 4.20
CA THR A 4 -8.89 1.61 5.00
C THR A 4 -7.81 0.61 4.60
N GLY A 5 -7.67 -0.47 5.36
CA GLY A 5 -6.76 -1.58 5.08
C GLY A 5 -7.43 -2.94 5.26
N LYS A 6 -6.91 -3.95 4.56
CA LYS A 6 -7.30 -5.36 4.74
C LYS A 6 -6.07 -6.26 4.75
N LEU A 7 -6.13 -7.29 5.59
CA LEU A 7 -5.15 -8.37 5.63
C LEU A 7 -5.66 -9.53 4.78
N ILE A 8 -4.87 -9.97 3.79
CA ILE A 8 -5.14 -11.13 2.95
C ILE A 8 -3.86 -11.95 2.91
N ASP A 9 -3.91 -13.22 3.36
CA ASP A 9 -2.76 -14.14 3.35
C ASP A 9 -1.50 -13.51 3.98
N GLY A 10 -1.66 -12.83 5.12
CA GLY A 10 -0.58 -12.15 5.83
C GLY A 10 -0.03 -10.89 5.15
N LYS A 11 -0.62 -10.45 4.03
CA LYS A 11 -0.25 -9.23 3.31
C LYS A 11 -1.24 -8.12 3.60
N LEU A 12 -0.73 -6.94 3.97
CA LEU A 12 -1.54 -5.75 4.16
C LEU A 12 -1.77 -5.03 2.82
N PHE A 13 -3.03 -4.79 2.50
CA PHE A 13 -3.48 -3.97 1.39
C PHE A 13 -4.17 -2.72 1.92
N LEU A 14 -3.87 -1.57 1.33
CA LEU A 14 -4.45 -0.28 1.67
C LEU A 14 -5.32 0.21 0.53
N LYS A 15 -6.50 0.74 0.86
CA LYS A 15 -7.40 1.36 -0.12
C LYS A 15 -7.10 2.85 -0.20
N THR A 16 -6.82 3.35 -1.39
CA THR A 16 -6.59 4.78 -1.64
C THR A 16 -7.91 5.55 -1.70
N TRP A 17 -7.83 6.88 -1.70
CA TRP A 17 -9.01 7.72 -1.92
C TRP A 17 -9.65 7.53 -3.30
N ASP A 18 -8.88 7.08 -4.27
CA ASP A 18 -9.30 6.73 -5.64
C ASP A 18 -9.93 5.32 -5.73
N ASP A 19 -10.27 4.72 -4.58
CA ASP A 19 -10.83 3.37 -4.44
C ASP A 19 -9.94 2.23 -4.96
N LYS A 20 -8.69 2.52 -5.31
CA LYS A 20 -7.67 1.53 -5.71
C LYS A 20 -7.04 0.84 -4.51
N TRP A 21 -6.67 -0.42 -4.66
CA TRP A 21 -5.92 -1.17 -3.64
C TRP A 21 -4.44 -1.18 -3.97
N ILE A 22 -3.60 -0.90 -2.99
CA ILE A 22 -2.15 -1.02 -3.07
C ILE A 22 -1.63 -1.90 -1.94
N SER A 23 -0.65 -2.77 -2.22
CA SER A 23 -0.01 -3.54 -1.16
C SER A 23 0.99 -2.66 -0.40
N LEU A 24 1.04 -2.82 0.93
CA LEU A 24 2.00 -2.08 1.76
C LEU A 24 3.45 -2.37 1.31
N ARG A 25 3.75 -3.60 0.89
CA ARG A 25 5.07 -3.98 0.38
C ARG A 25 5.46 -3.19 -0.86
N LEU A 26 4.54 -3.02 -1.82
CA LEU A 26 4.79 -2.22 -3.01
C LEU A 26 5.04 -0.75 -2.64
N LEU A 27 4.28 -0.24 -1.67
CA LEU A 27 4.44 1.13 -1.19
C LEU A 27 5.85 1.37 -0.59
N ILE A 28 6.32 0.46 0.26
CA ILE A 28 7.65 0.54 0.86
C ILE A 28 8.75 0.51 -0.22
N LEU A 29 8.58 -0.33 -1.25
CA LEU A 29 9.53 -0.39 -2.37
C LEU A 29 9.58 0.92 -3.18
N LEU A 30 8.43 1.55 -3.41
CA LEU A 30 8.35 2.84 -4.10
C LEU A 30 9.04 3.95 -3.29
N VAL A 31 8.80 3.99 -1.97
CA VAL A 31 9.45 4.96 -1.08
C VAL A 31 10.96 4.76 -1.07
N LYS A 32 11.44 3.51 -0.97
CA LYS A 32 12.87 3.20 -0.98
C LYS A 32 13.55 3.68 -2.26
N ARG A 33 12.94 3.43 -3.43
CA ARG A 33 13.47 3.88 -4.73
C ARG A 33 13.49 5.40 -4.88
N THR A 34 12.59 6.11 -4.21
CA THR A 34 12.52 7.59 -4.29
C THR A 34 13.58 8.26 -3.40
N CYS A 35 14.26 7.49 -2.54
CA CYS A 35 15.27 7.98 -1.60
C CYS A 35 16.71 7.77 -2.09
N GLU A 36 16.88 7.18 -3.27
CA GLU A 36 18.15 7.01 -4.02
C GLU A 36 18.19 7.99 -5.20
#